data_AF-A0A2M6ZT14-F1
#
_entry.id   AF-A0A2M6ZT14-F1
#
_cell.length_a   1.000
_cell.length_b   1.000
_cell.length_c   1.000
_cell.angle_alpha   90.00
_cell.angle_beta   90.00
_cell.angle_gamma   90.00
#
_symmetry.space_group_name_H-M   'P 1'
#
loop_
_entity.id
_entity.type
_entity.pdbx_description
1 polymer ?
#
loop_
_entity_poly.entity_id
_entity_poly.type
_entity_poly.pdbx_seq_one_letter_code
_entity_poly.pdbx_strand_id
1 'polypeptide(L)' 'FYKKKFGYKKGDFPIAESYYQRAITLPLFPRMTDKEADRMIKTVKKVINFYKK' A
#
# COMPACT_ATOMS: atom_id res chain seq x y z
N PHE A 1 18.05 9.24 7.74
CA PHE A 1 18.43 10.64 7.98
C PHE A 1 17.57 11.30 9.06
N TYR A 2 16.24 11.43 8.89
CA TYR A 2 15.32 12.05 9.88
C TYR A 2 15.22 11.33 11.23
N LYS A 3 15.15 9.99 11.23
CA LYS A 3 15.10 9.19 12.46
C LYS A 3 16.26 9.47 13.43
N LYS A 4 17.46 9.69 12.88
CA LYS A 4 18.69 9.95 13.64
C LYS A 4 18.81 11.42 14.10
N LYS A 5 18.16 12.35 13.39
CA LYS A 5 18.17 13.79 13.68
C LYS A 5 17.14 14.19 14.74
N PHE A 6 15.97 13.54 14.75
CA PHE A 6 14.86 13.84 15.66
C PHE A 6 14.65 12.80 16.76
N GLY A 7 15.47 11.74 16.78
CA GLY A 7 15.43 10.71 17.82
C GLY A 7 14.25 9.74 17.75
N TYR A 8 13.47 9.74 16.67
CA TYR A 8 12.29 8.88 16.53
C TYR A 8 12.63 7.39 16.69
N LYS A 9 11.82 6.68 17.47
CA LYS A 9 11.91 5.24 17.72
C LYS A 9 10.66 4.54 17.19
N LYS A 10 10.78 3.22 17.04
CA LYS A 10 9.63 2.39 16.68
C LYS A 10 8.64 2.45 17.85
N GLY A 11 7.37 2.70 17.57
CA GLY A 11 6.32 2.86 18.57
C GLY A 11 6.01 4.32 18.94
N ASP A 12 6.76 5.31 18.45
CA ASP A 12 6.43 6.73 18.66
C ASP A 12 5.15 7.11 17.89
N PHE A 13 4.89 6.42 16.77
CA PHE A 13 3.71 6.62 15.92
C PHE A 13 3.01 5.30 15.60
N PRO A 14 2.42 4.63 16.60
CA PRO A 14 1.94 3.26 16.45
C PRO A 14 0.85 3.12 15.37
N ILE A 15 0.00 4.13 15.21
CA ILE A 15 -1.05 4.16 14.17
C ILE A 15 -0.43 4.28 12.77
N ALA A 16 0.50 5.22 12.58
CA ALA A 16 1.16 5.43 11.29
C ALA A 16 2.00 4.20 10.90
N GLU A 17 2.70 3.60 11.86
CA GLU A 17 3.47 2.37 11.66
C GLU A 17 2.57 1.19 11.29
N SER A 18 1.46 1.00 11.99
CA SER A 18 0.49 -0.07 11.71
C SER A 18 -0.14 0.10 10.32
N TYR A 19 -0.48 1.34 9.94
CA TYR A 19 -0.98 1.65 8.61
C TYR A 19 0.05 1.30 7.53
N TYR A 20 1.28 1.80 7.66
CA TYR A 20 2.32 1.62 6.65
C TYR A 20 2.72 0.14 6.49
N GLN A 21 2.69 -0.66 7.58
CA GLN A 21 2.93 -2.10 7.52
C GLN A 21 1.92 -2.87 6.67
N ARG A 22 0.70 -2.33 6.50
CA ARG A 22 -0.40 -2.97 5.78
C ARG A 22 -0.72 -2.30 4.44
N ALA A 23 -0.11 -1.16 4.16
CA ALA A 23 -0.34 -0.38 2.95
C ALA A 23 0.53 -0.89 1.79
N ILE A 24 -0.07 -1.00 0.61
CA ILE A 24 0.63 -1.29 -0.64
C ILE A 24 0.18 -0.26 -1.67
N THR A 25 1.13 0.34 -2.38
CA THR A 25 0.83 1.29 -3.46
C THR A 25 0.50 0.53 -4.73
N LEU A 26 -0.68 0.80 -5.29
CA LEU A 26 -1.06 0.33 -6.62
C LEU A 26 -0.68 1.37 -7.68
N PRO A 27 -0.30 0.94 -8.91
CA PRO A 27 -0.06 1.86 -10.00
C PRO A 27 -1.30 2.71 -10.31
N LEU A 28 -1.17 4.02 -10.22
CA LEU A 28 -2.17 4.99 -10.63
C LEU A 28 -1.46 6.11 -11.40
N PHE A 29 -1.80 6.28 -12.68
CA PHE A 29 -1.21 7.31 -13.52
C PHE A 29 -2.27 7.94 -14.43
N PRO A 30 -2.16 9.25 -14.76
CA PRO A 30 -3.23 9.98 -15.47
C PRO A 30 -3.57 9.47 -16.86
N ARG A 31 -2.66 8.71 -17.50
CA ARG A 31 -2.85 8.14 -18.84
C ARG A 31 -3.48 6.75 -18.83
N MET A 32 -3.84 6.24 -17.66
CA MET A 32 -4.43 4.91 -17.53
C MET A 32 -5.83 4.90 -18.13
N THR A 33 -6.08 3.95 -19.02
CA THR A 33 -7.40 3.73 -19.62
C THR A 33 -8.32 2.99 -18.65
N ASP A 34 -9.64 3.11 -18.84
CA ASP A 34 -10.62 2.36 -18.03
C ASP A 34 -10.38 0.84 -18.09
N LYS A 35 -9.94 0.32 -19.23
CA LYS A 35 -9.59 -1.10 -19.41
C LYS A 35 -8.40 -1.52 -18.55
N GLU A 36 -7.40 -0.65 -18.40
CA GLU A 36 -6.24 -0.90 -17.55
C GLU A 36 -6.62 -0.82 -16.06
N ALA A 37 -7.48 0.14 -15.70
CA ALA A 37 -8.06 0.23 -14.36
C ALA A 37 -8.84 -1.06 -14.00
N ASP A 38 -9.71 -1.51 -14.89
CA ASP A 38 -10.49 -2.75 -14.73
C ASP A 38 -9.58 -3.97 -14.60
N ARG A 39 -8.50 -4.05 -15.38
CA ARG A 39 -7.52 -5.11 -15.28
C ARG A 39 -6.83 -5.12 -13.92
N MET A 40 -6.48 -3.95 -13.38
CA MET A 40 -5.89 -3.82 -12.05
C MET A 40 -6.87 -4.29 -10.97
N ILE A 41 -8.12 -3.83 -11.01
CA ILE A 41 -9.16 -4.24 -10.06
C ILE A 41 -9.35 -5.77 -10.08
N LYS A 42 -9.43 -6.38 -11.27
CA LYS A 42 -9.58 -7.84 -11.42
C LYS A 42 -8.38 -8.59 -10.85
N THR A 43 -7.17 -8.10 -11.11
CA THR A 43 -5.93 -8.71 -10.62
C THR A 43 -5.87 -8.68 -9.10
N VAL A 44 -6.15 -7.53 -8.48
CA VAL A 44 -6.15 -7.38 -7.01
C VAL A 44 -7.19 -8.31 -6.38
N LYS A 45 -8.42 -8.33 -6.90
CA LYS A 45 -9.46 -9.25 -6.41
C LYS A 45 -9.07 -10.72 -6.53
N LYS A 46 -8.44 -11.11 -7.66
CA LYS A 46 -7.96 -12.47 -7.88
C LYS A 46 -6.90 -12.87 -6.84
N VAL A 47 -5.90 -12.01 -6.61
CA VAL A 47 -4.84 -12.28 -5.64
C VAL A 47 -5.41 -12.40 -4.23
N ILE A 48 -6.27 -11.47 -3.83
CA ILE A 48 -6.92 -11.50 -2.51
C ILE A 48 -7.72 -12.80 -2.33
N ASN A 49 -8.51 -13.20 -3.33
CA ASN A 49 -9.31 -14.42 -3.27
C ASN A 49 -8.45 -15.69 -3.26
N PHE A 50 -7.32 -15.70 -3.96
CA PHE A 50 -6.42 -16.87 -3.99
C PHE A 50 -5.75 -17.12 -2.63
N TYR A 51 -5.38 -16.07 -1.90
CA TYR A 51 -4.75 -16.17 -0.59
C TYR A 51 -5.73 -16.07 0.58
N LYS A 52 -7.02 -15.92 0.30
CA LYS A 52 -8.07 -15.97 1.34
C LYS A 52 -8.17 -17.41 1.84
N LYS A 53 -7.63 -17.67 3.04
CA LYS A 53 -7.93 -18.88 3.81
C LYS A 53 -9.36 -18.81 4.34
#